data_AF-A0A7V6ZQB7-F1
#
_entry.id   AF-A0A7V6ZQB7-F1
#
_cell.length_a   1.000
_cell.length_b   1.000
_cell.length_c   1.000
_cell.angle_alpha   90.00
_cell.angle_beta   90.00
_cell.angle_gamma   90.00
#
_symmetry.space_group_name_H-M   'P 1'
#
loop_
_entity.id
_entity.type
_entity.pdbx_description
1 polymer ?
#
loop_
_entity_poly.entity_id
_entity_poly.type
_entity_poly.pdbx_seq_one_letter_code
_entity_poly.pdbx_strand_id
1 'polypeptide(L)'
;MRKFKFVVFVLLVSFFAFALAACDGGKDSMEYTEGTELKLAVAHNNMKTTITFEDTSILSNIQEYGGLANGKTYSQGDLKPVWEELEKRLKVSFENVYSGQSSVKKEYDYWKSLNFDGVDVVVGNADDISEDGKLGKIVNLADYLDYMPNLKKFLEENPIVYLSLLSNLET
;
A
#
# COMPACT_ATOMS: atom_id res chain seq x y z
N MET A 1 20.97 58.54 24.32
CA MET A 1 20.05 57.38 24.35
C MET A 1 19.32 57.10 23.01
N ARG A 2 19.67 57.75 21.89
CA ARG A 2 18.96 57.59 20.60
C ARG A 2 19.64 56.60 19.63
N LYS A 3 20.97 56.42 19.74
CA LYS A 3 21.75 55.48 18.92
C LYS A 3 21.63 54.02 19.39
N PHE A 4 21.39 53.79 20.68
CA PHE A 4 21.23 52.44 21.25
C PHE A 4 19.89 51.78 20.87
N LYS A 5 18.81 52.58 20.75
CA LYS A 5 17.49 52.09 20.32
C LYS A 5 17.46 51.71 18.83
N PHE A 6 18.29 52.34 18.00
CA PHE A 6 18.35 52.07 16.56
C PHE A 6 19.09 50.75 16.25
N VAL A 7 20.15 50.43 17.01
CA VAL A 7 20.91 49.18 16.87
C VAL A 7 20.09 47.97 17.32
N VAL A 8 19.31 48.10 18.39
CA VAL A 8 18.41 47.03 18.87
C VAL A 8 17.28 46.76 17.88
N PHE A 9 16.76 47.78 17.19
CA PHE A 9 15.69 47.62 16.21
C PHE A 9 16.17 46.94 14.91
N VAL A 10 17.38 47.24 14.45
CA VAL A 10 17.98 46.59 13.27
C VAL A 10 18.33 45.12 13.54
N LEU A 11 18.80 44.79 14.74
CA LEU A 11 19.08 43.40 15.14
C LEU A 11 17.80 42.54 15.27
N LEU A 12 16.67 43.14 15.67
CA LEU A 12 15.41 42.42 15.84
C LEU A 12 14.70 42.15 14.49
N VAL A 13 14.87 43.04 13.50
CA VAL A 13 14.35 42.83 12.13
C VAL A 13 15.20 41.80 11.37
N SER A 14 16.50 41.73 11.62
CA SER A 14 17.36 40.68 11.02
C SER A 14 17.11 39.28 11.61
N PHE A 15 16.65 39.16 12.86
CA PHE A 15 16.26 37.86 13.43
C PHE A 15 14.91 37.34 12.88
N PHE A 16 14.02 38.23 12.45
CA PHE A 16 12.73 37.85 11.84
C PHE A 16 12.85 37.49 10.35
N ALA A 17 13.85 38.03 9.64
CA ALA A 17 14.10 37.69 8.24
C ALA A 17 14.70 36.28 8.06
N PHE A 18 15.39 35.73 9.06
CA PHE A 18 15.93 34.37 9.02
C PHE A 18 14.93 33.28 9.44
N ALA A 19 13.79 33.64 10.03
CA ALA A 19 12.73 32.68 10.37
C ALA A 19 11.83 32.32 9.16
N LEU A 20 12.00 32.98 8.01
CA LEU A 20 11.17 32.82 6.80
C LEU A 20 11.90 32.13 5.63
N ALA A 21 13.13 31.64 5.84
CA ALA A 21 13.96 31.04 4.79
C ALA A 21 14.39 29.60 5.09
N ALA A 22 13.53 28.81 5.75
CA ALA A 22 13.74 27.37 5.94
C ALA A 22 12.44 26.57 6.15
N CYS A 23 11.39 26.86 5.38
CA CYS A 23 10.53 25.77 4.90
C CYS A 23 11.02 25.48 3.50
N ASP A 24 12.14 24.76 3.41
CA ASP A 24 12.40 24.00 2.20
C ASP A 24 11.22 23.03 2.09
N GLY A 25 10.42 23.20 1.05
CA GLY A 25 9.31 22.33 0.71
C GLY A 25 9.85 20.98 0.25
N GLY A 26 10.57 20.30 1.14
CA GLY A 26 10.88 18.90 1.01
C GLY A 26 9.55 18.21 0.82
N LYS A 27 9.30 17.74 -0.41
CA LYS A 27 8.31 16.69 -0.62
C LYS A 27 8.75 15.59 0.33
N ASP A 28 8.00 15.36 1.41
CA ASP A 28 8.24 14.23 2.31
C ASP A 28 8.37 13.00 1.42
N SER A 29 9.57 12.43 1.26
CA SER A 29 9.67 11.23 0.45
C SER A 29 8.95 10.13 1.22
N MET A 30 7.93 9.51 0.61
CA MET A 30 7.37 8.26 1.14
C MET A 30 8.38 7.14 0.89
N GLU A 31 9.36 7.07 1.79
CA GLU A 31 10.30 5.98 1.91
C GLU A 31 9.80 5.00 2.95
N TYR A 32 10.01 3.71 2.67
CA TYR A 32 9.76 2.64 3.63
C TYR A 32 11.07 1.93 3.92
N THR A 33 11.14 1.30 5.09
CA THR A 33 12.35 0.59 5.51
C THR A 33 12.49 -0.69 4.70
N GLU A 34 13.69 -0.97 4.17
CA GLU A 34 13.98 -2.24 3.51
C GLU A 34 13.73 -3.41 4.48
N GLY A 35 13.02 -4.44 4.01
CA GLY A 35 12.54 -5.54 4.83
C GLY A 35 11.26 -5.23 5.62
N THR A 36 10.55 -4.14 5.29
CA THR A 36 9.18 -3.93 5.82
C THR A 36 8.32 -5.13 5.47
N GLU A 37 7.67 -5.71 6.47
CA GLU A 37 6.72 -6.80 6.29
C GLU A 37 5.34 -6.24 5.95
N LEU A 38 4.67 -6.86 4.98
CA LEU A 38 3.31 -6.55 4.58
C LEU A 38 2.44 -7.81 4.64
N LYS A 39 1.37 -7.72 5.43
CA LYS A 39 0.38 -8.78 5.65
C LYS A 39 -0.72 -8.68 4.62
N LEU A 40 -0.78 -9.68 3.75
CA LEU A 40 -1.62 -9.70 2.56
C LEU A 40 -2.75 -10.71 2.70
N ALA A 41 -3.99 -10.22 2.72
CA ALA A 41 -5.22 -10.99 2.57
C ALA A 41 -5.82 -10.78 1.17
N VAL A 42 -5.08 -11.18 0.14
CA VAL A 42 -5.43 -10.92 -1.27
C VAL A 42 -5.93 -12.16 -2.02
N ALA A 43 -6.22 -13.25 -1.30
CA ALA A 43 -6.81 -14.45 -1.88
C ALA A 43 -8.32 -14.25 -2.12
N HIS A 44 -8.86 -14.92 -3.13
CA HIS A 44 -10.24 -14.71 -3.56
C HIS A 44 -11.25 -15.65 -2.88
N ASN A 45 -10.99 -16.95 -2.89
CA ASN A 45 -11.99 -17.93 -2.43
C ASN A 45 -11.43 -19.28 -2.02
N ASN A 46 -10.13 -19.52 -2.21
CA ASN A 46 -9.47 -20.77 -1.84
C ASN A 46 -7.94 -20.60 -1.78
N MET A 47 -7.28 -21.62 -1.24
CA MET A 47 -5.84 -21.73 -1.10
C MET A 47 -5.05 -21.70 -2.42
N LYS A 48 -5.66 -22.00 -3.57
CA LYS A 48 -4.99 -21.90 -4.87
C LYS A 48 -4.76 -20.45 -5.27
N THR A 49 -5.53 -19.51 -4.71
CA THR A 49 -5.49 -18.08 -5.06
C THR A 49 -4.65 -17.23 -4.11
N THR A 50 -4.04 -17.82 -3.08
CA THR A 50 -3.14 -17.11 -2.17
C THR A 50 -1.83 -16.70 -2.85
N ILE A 51 -1.02 -15.88 -2.18
CA ILE A 51 0.30 -15.47 -2.69
C ILE A 51 1.36 -16.56 -2.54
N THR A 52 1.14 -17.51 -1.64
CA THR A 52 1.98 -18.69 -1.36
C THR A 52 1.42 -19.96 -2.00
N PHE A 53 2.22 -21.01 -2.09
CA PHE A 53 1.75 -22.34 -2.44
C PHE A 53 1.11 -23.03 -1.22
N GLU A 54 -0.18 -22.81 -0.99
CA GLU A 54 -0.91 -23.49 0.10
C GLU A 54 -1.59 -24.79 -0.33
N ASP A 55 -1.94 -24.91 -1.62
CA ASP A 55 -2.58 -26.10 -2.16
C ASP A 55 -1.53 -27.09 -2.68
N THR A 56 -1.37 -28.23 -2.00
CA THR A 56 -0.41 -29.27 -2.35
C THR A 56 -0.68 -29.88 -3.73
N SER A 57 -1.91 -29.83 -4.25
CA SER A 57 -2.22 -30.33 -5.59
C SER A 57 -1.51 -29.51 -6.66
N ILE A 58 -1.27 -28.22 -6.43
CA ILE A 58 -0.52 -27.38 -7.35
C ILE A 58 0.96 -27.78 -7.35
N LEU A 59 1.53 -28.03 -6.18
CA LEU A 59 2.93 -28.46 -6.04
C LEU A 59 3.18 -29.80 -6.73
N SER A 60 2.27 -30.76 -6.57
CA SER A 60 2.35 -32.05 -7.28
C SER A 60 2.35 -31.86 -8.80
N ASN A 61 1.47 -31.01 -9.32
CA ASN A 61 1.43 -30.72 -10.76
C ASN A 61 2.73 -30.07 -11.25
N ILE A 62 3.26 -29.09 -10.50
CA ILE A 62 4.53 -28.44 -10.84
C ILE A 62 5.66 -29.48 -10.96
N GLN A 63 5.74 -30.41 -10.00
CA GLN A 63 6.75 -31.46 -10.01
C GLN A 63 6.55 -32.43 -11.19
N GLU A 64 5.31 -32.84 -11.47
CA GLU A 64 4.97 -33.71 -12.59
C GLU A 64 5.38 -33.12 -13.95
N TYR A 65 5.20 -31.82 -14.13
CA TYR A 65 5.57 -31.11 -15.37
C TYR A 65 7.03 -30.64 -15.42
N GLY A 66 7.90 -31.13 -14.51
CA GLY A 66 9.34 -30.87 -14.55
C GLY A 66 9.77 -29.53 -13.93
N GLY A 67 8.92 -28.92 -13.11
CA GLY A 67 9.20 -27.66 -12.40
C GLY A 67 8.68 -26.41 -13.12
N LEU A 68 8.94 -25.25 -12.52
CA LEU A 68 8.63 -23.95 -13.13
C LEU A 68 9.81 -23.45 -13.97
N ALA A 69 9.52 -22.54 -14.91
CA ALA A 69 10.51 -22.00 -15.86
C ALA A 69 11.69 -21.28 -15.20
N ASN A 70 11.58 -20.89 -13.93
CA ASN A 70 12.66 -20.28 -13.16
C ASN A 70 13.64 -21.30 -12.54
N GLY A 71 13.41 -22.60 -12.73
CA GLY A 71 14.28 -23.67 -12.23
C GLY A 71 14.27 -23.86 -10.71
N LYS A 72 13.42 -23.11 -9.97
CA LYS A 72 13.30 -23.22 -8.52
C LYS A 72 12.30 -24.32 -8.15
N THR A 73 12.66 -25.13 -7.16
CA THR A 73 11.73 -26.07 -6.52
C THR A 73 10.99 -25.34 -5.41
N TYR A 74 9.68 -25.54 -5.34
CA TYR A 74 8.80 -24.90 -4.37
C TYR A 74 8.22 -25.92 -3.40
N SER A 75 8.08 -25.50 -2.15
CA SER A 75 7.45 -26.23 -1.06
C SER A 75 6.15 -25.53 -0.65
N GLN A 76 5.36 -26.20 0.19
CA GLN A 76 4.17 -25.57 0.77
C GLN A 76 4.57 -24.35 1.62
N GLY A 77 3.82 -23.26 1.47
CA GLY A 77 4.10 -21.98 2.14
C GLY A 77 5.10 -21.09 1.40
N ASP A 78 5.82 -21.60 0.39
CA ASP A 78 6.70 -20.73 -0.40
C ASP A 78 5.88 -19.72 -1.21
N LEU A 79 6.38 -18.49 -1.31
CA LEU A 79 5.81 -17.49 -2.22
C LEU A 79 5.84 -17.97 -3.67
N LYS A 80 4.77 -17.67 -4.39
CA LYS A 80 4.72 -17.91 -5.83
C LYS A 80 5.71 -16.99 -6.56
N PRO A 81 6.22 -17.39 -7.74
CA PRO A 81 7.34 -16.69 -8.40
C PRO A 81 7.14 -15.19 -8.61
N VAL A 82 5.92 -14.75 -8.94
CA VAL A 82 5.62 -13.33 -9.16
C VAL A 82 5.70 -12.54 -7.85
N TRP A 83 5.21 -13.11 -6.75
CA TRP A 83 5.28 -12.47 -5.43
C TRP A 83 6.71 -12.46 -4.89
N GLU A 84 7.46 -13.53 -5.08
CA GLU A 84 8.89 -13.59 -4.74
C GLU A 84 9.72 -12.53 -5.51
N GLU A 85 9.41 -12.30 -6.80
CA GLU A 85 10.07 -11.25 -7.58
C GLU A 85 9.65 -9.84 -7.13
N LEU A 86 8.39 -9.66 -6.74
CA LEU A 86 7.91 -8.40 -6.19
C LEU A 86 8.59 -8.07 -4.85
N GLU A 87 8.73 -9.03 -3.94
CA GLU A 87 9.52 -8.85 -2.70
C GLU A 87 10.93 -8.37 -2.99
N LYS A 88 11.64 -8.99 -3.94
CA LYS A 88 13.02 -8.62 -4.29
C LYS A 88 13.12 -7.21 -4.86
N ARG A 89 12.18 -6.81 -5.72
CA ARG A 89 12.19 -5.50 -6.37
C ARG A 89 11.80 -4.38 -5.41
N LEU A 90 10.79 -4.64 -4.59
CA LEU A 90 10.30 -3.68 -3.61
C LEU A 90 11.14 -3.71 -2.33
N LYS A 91 11.96 -4.74 -2.11
CA LYS A 91 12.74 -4.92 -0.88
C LYS A 91 11.86 -4.92 0.37
N VAL A 92 10.77 -5.69 0.30
CA VAL A 92 9.79 -5.93 1.37
C VAL A 92 9.65 -7.43 1.61
N SER A 93 9.05 -7.83 2.73
CA SER A 93 8.56 -9.20 2.92
C SER A 93 7.04 -9.25 2.88
N PHE A 94 6.50 -10.35 2.38
CA PHE A 94 5.08 -10.61 2.24
C PHE A 94 4.68 -11.78 3.12
N GLU A 95 3.74 -11.53 4.03
CA GLU A 95 3.08 -12.56 4.82
C GLU A 95 1.70 -12.84 4.24
N ASN A 96 1.43 -14.09 3.87
CA ASN A 96 0.09 -14.52 3.49
C ASN A 96 -0.75 -14.71 4.75
N VAL A 97 -1.71 -13.80 4.99
CA VAL A 97 -2.61 -13.90 6.16
C VAL A 97 -3.99 -14.44 5.82
N TYR A 98 -4.24 -14.92 4.60
CA TYR A 98 -5.54 -15.43 4.16
C TYR A 98 -6.23 -16.32 5.22
N SER A 99 -7.45 -15.94 5.61
CA SER A 99 -8.16 -16.56 6.74
C SER A 99 -8.92 -17.84 6.37
N GLY A 100 -8.93 -18.22 5.08
CA GLY A 100 -9.57 -19.44 4.59
C GLY A 100 -11.03 -19.26 4.16
N GLN A 101 -11.51 -18.03 3.96
CA GLN A 101 -12.92 -17.80 3.61
C GLN A 101 -13.25 -18.17 2.16
N SER A 102 -14.48 -18.65 1.96
CA SER A 102 -14.94 -19.19 0.68
C SER A 102 -15.24 -18.13 -0.39
N SER A 103 -15.09 -16.84 -0.10
CA SER A 103 -15.32 -15.74 -1.04
C SER A 103 -14.66 -14.45 -0.58
N VAL A 104 -14.40 -13.54 -1.54
CA VAL A 104 -13.83 -12.21 -1.30
C VAL A 104 -14.63 -11.45 -0.25
N LYS A 105 -15.96 -11.45 -0.36
CA LYS A 105 -16.82 -10.77 0.62
C LYS A 105 -16.64 -11.33 2.03
N LYS A 106 -16.61 -12.66 2.20
CA LYS A 106 -16.46 -13.25 3.53
C LYS A 106 -15.07 -13.01 4.10
N GLU A 107 -14.03 -13.02 3.26
CA GLU A 107 -12.67 -12.67 3.65
C GLU A 107 -12.61 -11.21 4.12
N TYR A 108 -13.19 -10.28 3.34
CA TYR A 108 -13.27 -8.88 3.73
C TYR A 108 -14.08 -8.67 5.02
N ASP A 109 -15.24 -9.29 5.14
CA ASP A 109 -16.11 -9.23 6.33
C ASP A 109 -15.39 -9.80 7.57
N TYR A 110 -14.57 -10.84 7.41
CA TYR A 110 -13.72 -11.38 8.48
C TYR A 110 -12.73 -10.32 8.98
N TRP A 111 -11.95 -9.71 8.08
CA TRP A 111 -11.00 -8.67 8.47
C TRP A 111 -11.69 -7.42 9.02
N LYS A 112 -12.81 -7.02 8.43
CA LYS A 112 -13.66 -5.93 8.94
C LYS A 112 -14.14 -6.19 10.36
N SER A 113 -14.49 -7.43 10.70
CA SER A 113 -14.91 -7.81 12.07
C SER A 113 -13.78 -7.69 13.10
N LEU A 114 -12.53 -7.77 12.64
CA LEU A 114 -11.31 -7.55 13.42
C LEU A 114 -10.83 -6.09 13.34
N ASN A 115 -11.61 -5.19 12.75
CA ASN A 115 -11.23 -3.81 12.48
C ASN A 115 -9.93 -3.69 11.65
N PHE A 116 -9.71 -4.65 10.76
CA PHE A 116 -8.52 -4.80 9.92
C PHE A 116 -7.21 -4.97 10.71
N ASP A 117 -7.28 -5.32 12.00
CA ASP A 117 -6.09 -5.64 12.78
C ASP A 117 -5.43 -6.93 12.26
N GLY A 118 -4.12 -6.87 12.04
CA GLY A 118 -3.33 -7.98 11.49
C GLY A 118 -3.30 -8.10 9.96
N VAL A 119 -3.87 -7.15 9.21
CA VAL A 119 -3.79 -7.11 7.74
C VAL A 119 -3.44 -5.71 7.24
N ASP A 120 -2.50 -5.61 6.30
CA ASP A 120 -2.10 -4.34 5.68
C ASP A 120 -2.79 -4.13 4.33
N VAL A 121 -3.04 -5.21 3.59
CA VAL A 121 -3.67 -5.18 2.27
C VAL A 121 -4.72 -6.28 2.18
N VAL A 122 -5.96 -5.89 1.89
CA VAL A 122 -7.11 -6.79 1.77
C VAL A 122 -7.78 -6.62 0.41
N VAL A 123 -8.32 -7.71 -0.14
CA VAL A 123 -9.20 -7.67 -1.32
C VAL A 123 -10.66 -7.56 -0.89
N GLY A 124 -11.42 -6.68 -1.53
CA GLY A 124 -12.83 -6.43 -1.24
C GLY A 124 -13.59 -5.94 -2.47
N ASN A 125 -14.91 -5.82 -2.35
CA ASN A 125 -15.72 -5.17 -3.38
C ASN A 125 -15.58 -3.64 -3.25
N ALA A 126 -15.77 -2.92 -4.35
CA ALA A 126 -15.65 -1.46 -4.38
C ALA A 126 -16.58 -0.75 -3.38
N ASP A 127 -17.82 -1.23 -3.24
CA ASP A 127 -18.80 -0.67 -2.30
C ASP A 127 -18.35 -0.83 -0.84
N ASP A 128 -17.96 -2.05 -0.45
CA ASP A 128 -17.48 -2.35 0.92
C ASP A 128 -16.25 -1.49 1.27
N ILE A 129 -15.26 -1.41 0.35
CA ILE A 129 -14.04 -0.60 0.51
C ILE A 129 -14.38 0.89 0.63
N SER A 130 -15.32 1.38 -0.17
CA SER A 130 -15.69 2.80 -0.19
C SER A 130 -16.47 3.20 1.06
N GLU A 131 -17.35 2.33 1.56
CA GLU A 131 -18.06 2.53 2.83
C GLU A 131 -17.10 2.59 4.01
N ASP A 132 -16.18 1.63 4.12
CA ASP A 132 -15.20 1.61 5.22
C ASP A 132 -14.12 2.70 5.07
N GLY A 133 -13.81 3.12 3.83
CA GLY A 133 -12.96 4.28 3.55
C GLY A 133 -13.56 5.58 4.07
N LYS A 134 -14.87 5.82 3.90
CA LYS A 134 -15.58 6.99 4.48
C LYS A 134 -15.52 7.01 6.01
N LEU A 135 -15.39 5.85 6.65
CA LEU A 135 -15.24 5.70 8.09
C LEU A 135 -13.78 5.79 8.57
N GLY A 136 -12.82 6.03 7.65
CA GLY A 136 -11.39 6.12 7.97
C GLY A 136 -10.73 4.78 8.30
N LYS A 137 -11.37 3.65 7.96
CA LYS A 137 -10.81 2.31 8.19
C LYS A 137 -9.90 1.83 7.06
N ILE A 138 -10.06 2.39 5.87
CA ILE A 138 -9.23 2.13 4.71
C ILE A 138 -8.47 3.41 4.34
N VAL A 139 -7.19 3.27 4.01
CA VAL A 139 -6.34 4.39 3.60
C VAL A 139 -6.88 5.03 2.32
N ASN A 140 -7.10 6.35 2.36
CA ASN A 140 -7.46 7.12 1.17
C ASN A 140 -6.21 7.38 0.32
N LEU A 141 -6.04 6.62 -0.77
CA LEU A 141 -4.87 6.77 -1.65
C LEU A 141 -4.82 8.12 -2.40
N ALA A 142 -5.94 8.85 -2.51
CA ALA A 142 -5.97 10.17 -3.13
C ALA A 142 -5.04 11.16 -2.42
N ASP A 143 -4.94 11.05 -1.09
CA ASP A 143 -4.08 11.90 -0.26
C ASP A 143 -2.57 11.63 -0.49
N TYR A 144 -2.24 10.54 -1.19
CA TYR A 144 -0.88 10.07 -1.41
C TYR A 144 -0.47 10.00 -2.89
N LEU A 145 -1.33 10.47 -3.82
CA LEU A 145 -1.05 10.37 -5.27
C LEU A 145 0.25 11.07 -5.69
N ASP A 146 0.62 12.16 -5.03
CA ASP A 146 1.88 12.86 -5.32
C ASP A 146 3.13 12.02 -5.07
N TYR A 147 3.01 10.99 -4.23
CA TYR A 147 4.06 10.02 -3.95
C TYR A 147 3.97 8.77 -4.84
N MET A 148 2.93 8.65 -5.67
CA MET A 148 2.67 7.51 -6.54
C MET A 148 2.72 7.94 -8.01
N PRO A 149 3.88 8.35 -8.56
CA PRO A 149 3.97 9.03 -9.84
C PRO A 149 3.41 8.21 -11.02
N ASN A 150 3.57 6.88 -10.98
CA ASN A 150 3.01 6.00 -12.01
C ASN A 150 1.48 5.94 -11.96
N LEU A 151 0.90 5.80 -10.77
CA LEU A 151 -0.55 5.76 -10.58
C LEU A 151 -1.18 7.13 -10.89
N LYS A 152 -0.58 8.20 -10.38
CA LYS A 152 -1.02 9.58 -10.66
C LYS A 152 -1.07 9.86 -12.15
N LYS A 153 0.04 9.59 -12.86
CA LYS A 153 0.11 9.77 -14.32
C LYS A 153 -0.97 8.94 -15.03
N PHE A 154 -1.15 7.68 -14.65
CA PHE A 154 -2.17 6.82 -15.24
C PHE A 154 -3.58 7.40 -15.06
N LEU A 155 -3.92 7.90 -13.88
CA LEU A 155 -5.24 8.48 -13.61
C LEU A 155 -5.46 9.81 -14.35
N GLU A 156 -4.42 10.64 -14.48
CA GLU A 156 -4.45 11.88 -15.26
C GLU A 156 -4.65 11.61 -16.76
N GLU A 157 -3.99 10.60 -17.31
CA GLU A 157 -4.13 10.17 -18.71
C GLU A 157 -5.46 9.45 -18.97
N ASN A 158 -6.11 8.92 -17.93
CA ASN A 158 -7.34 8.12 -18.03
C ASN A 158 -8.42 8.63 -17.06
N PRO A 159 -8.99 9.83 -17.26
CA PRO A 159 -9.91 10.45 -16.31
C PRO A 159 -11.19 9.65 -16.05
N ILE A 160 -11.64 8.84 -17.03
CA ILE A 160 -12.79 7.95 -16.83
C ILE A 160 -12.52 6.88 -15.75
N VAL A 161 -11.27 6.41 -15.65
CA VAL A 161 -10.87 5.45 -14.63
C VAL A 161 -10.87 6.11 -13.26
N TYR A 162 -10.34 7.33 -13.15
CA TYR A 162 -10.41 8.10 -11.90
C TYR A 162 -11.84 8.27 -11.40
N LEU A 163 -12.77 8.67 -12.29
CA LEU A 163 -14.19 8.79 -11.94
C LEU A 163 -14.81 7.46 -11.49
N SER A 164 -14.42 6.34 -12.10
CA SER A 164 -14.90 5.01 -11.69
C SER A 164 -14.41 4.57 -10.30
N LEU A 165 -13.25 5.06 -9.86
CA LEU A 165 -12.67 4.70 -8.57
C LEU A 165 -13.29 5.47 -7.39
N LEU A 166 -13.75 6.70 -7.62
CA LEU A 166 -14.35 7.54 -6.58
C LEU A 166 -15.59 6.89 -5.94
N SER A 167 -16.26 5.97 -6.66
CA SER A 167 -17.43 5.20 -6.20
C SER A 167 -18.49 6.06 -5.48
N ASN A 168 -18.52 7.36 -5.79
CA ASN A 168 -19.39 8.36 -5.19
C ASN A 168 -19.92 9.25 -6.32
N LEU A 169 -21.22 9.13 -6.57
CA LEU A 169 -21.96 9.96 -7.52
C LEU A 169 -22.58 11.18 -6.85
N GLU A 170 -22.47 11.30 -5.52
CA GLU A 170 -22.96 12.45 -4.78
C GLU A 170 -21.84 13.49 -4.64
N THR A 171 -21.88 14.48 -5.53
CA THR A 171 -21.26 15.81 -5.41
C THR A 171 -22.23 16.79 -4.76
#